data_AF-A0AAV0XW59-F1
#
_entry.id   AF-A0AAV0XW59-F1
#
_cell.length_a   1.000
_cell.length_b   1.000
_cell.length_c   1.000
_cell.angle_alpha   90.00
_cell.angle_beta   90.00
_cell.angle_gamma   90.00
#
_symmetry.space_group_name_H-M   'P 1'
#
loop_
_entity.id
_entity.type
_entity.pdbx_description
1 polymer ?
#
loop_
_entity_poly.entity_id
_entity_poly.type
_entity_poly.pdbx_seq_one_letter_code
_entity_poly.pdbx_strand_id
1 'polypeptide(L)'
;MATDPGPKLTDALKEIKNKMSYKNVILHSGKVSKINSAQFYKSLANNLKSRMMTSSSSNVSRNEKNRQDNDKTFKNLLDNIEKLNPKNWPLSNDGQIENIQFGDYNIRNLCQQFQID
;
A
#
# COMPACT_ATOMS: atom_id res chain seq x y z
N MET A 1 -34.40 -1.52 5.08
CA MET A 1 -33.27 -1.68 4.13
C MET A 1 -33.14 -0.35 3.41
N ALA A 2 -31.99 0.32 3.47
CA ALA A 2 -31.81 1.62 2.84
C ALA A 2 -31.70 1.43 1.31
N THR A 3 -32.78 1.76 0.60
CA THR A 3 -32.88 1.70 -0.85
C THR A 3 -32.33 2.95 -1.54
N ASP A 4 -32.11 4.02 -0.77
CA ASP A 4 -31.69 5.31 -1.29
C ASP A 4 -30.17 5.48 -1.23
N PRO A 5 -29.54 5.93 -2.33
CA PRO A 5 -28.14 6.33 -2.34
C PRO A 5 -27.84 7.34 -1.23
N GLY A 6 -26.75 7.12 -0.50
CA GLY A 6 -26.25 8.13 0.45
C GLY A 6 -25.87 9.43 -0.28
N PRO A 7 -25.82 10.57 0.43
CA PRO A 7 -25.69 11.91 -0.16
C PRO A 7 -24.48 12.06 -1.12
N LYS A 8 -23.35 11.42 -0.78
CA LYS A 8 -22.15 11.41 -1.65
C LYS A 8 -22.39 10.75 -3.02
N LEU A 9 -23.18 9.67 -3.05
CA LEU A 9 -23.49 8.96 -4.30
C LEU A 9 -24.51 9.75 -5.12
N THR A 10 -25.48 10.38 -4.46
CA THR A 10 -26.48 11.25 -5.10
C THR A 10 -25.85 12.47 -5.78
N ASP A 11 -24.90 13.13 -5.11
CA ASP A 11 -24.17 14.28 -5.66
C ASP A 11 -23.31 13.88 -6.85
N ALA A 12 -22.62 12.73 -6.75
CA ALA A 12 -21.84 12.19 -7.86
C ALA A 12 -22.71 11.92 -9.09
N LEU A 13 -23.86 11.25 -8.91
CA LEU A 13 -24.79 10.97 -10.00
C LEU A 13 -25.36 12.26 -10.63
N LYS A 14 -25.61 13.28 -9.81
CA LYS A 14 -26.08 14.60 -10.28
C LYS A 14 -25.03 15.33 -11.11
N GLU A 15 -23.77 15.32 -10.68
CA GLU A 15 -22.65 15.90 -11.45
C GLU A 15 -22.42 15.17 -12.77
N ILE A 16 -22.42 13.84 -12.73
CA ILE A 16 -22.26 13.00 -13.93
C ILE A 16 -23.37 13.31 -14.95
N LYS A 17 -24.63 13.36 -14.49
CA LYS A 17 -25.78 13.62 -15.35
C LYS A 17 -25.79 15.02 -15.95
N ASN A 18 -25.41 16.03 -15.17
CA ASN A 18 -25.56 17.44 -15.58
C ASN A 18 -24.33 18.01 -16.28
N LYS A 19 -23.13 17.54 -15.92
CA LYS A 19 -21.87 18.12 -16.38
C LYS A 19 -20.99 17.15 -17.16
N MET A 20 -21.40 15.87 -17.28
CA MET A 20 -20.55 14.80 -17.84
C MET A 20 -19.14 14.86 -17.24
N SER A 21 -19.07 15.04 -15.93
CA SER A 21 -17.82 15.16 -15.21
C SER A 21 -17.95 14.61 -13.81
N TYR A 22 -16.86 14.11 -13.25
CA TYR A 22 -16.79 13.74 -11.84
C TYR A 22 -15.40 14.09 -11.30
N LYS A 23 -15.32 14.85 -10.20
CA LYS A 23 -14.05 15.31 -9.59
C LYS A 23 -13.07 15.90 -10.62
N ASN A 24 -13.54 16.84 -11.45
CA ASN A 24 -12.77 17.48 -12.53
C ASN A 24 -12.29 16.56 -13.65
N VAL A 25 -12.74 15.29 -13.69
CA VAL A 25 -12.51 14.39 -14.82
C VAL A 25 -13.70 14.47 -15.74
N ILE A 26 -13.46 14.86 -17.00
CA ILE A 26 -14.49 14.85 -18.04
C ILE A 26 -14.79 13.40 -18.42
N LEU A 27 -16.06 13.05 -18.43
CA LEU A 27 -16.56 11.73 -18.81
C LEU A 27 -16.89 11.75 -20.30
N HIS A 28 -16.37 10.77 -21.03
CA HIS A 28 -16.67 10.61 -22.44
C HIS A 28 -17.84 9.64 -22.63
N SER A 29 -18.81 10.01 -23.47
CA SER A 29 -19.83 9.08 -23.91
C SER A 29 -19.25 8.13 -24.95
N GLY A 30 -19.48 6.83 -24.78
CA GLY A 30 -18.96 5.82 -25.69
C GLY A 30 -18.96 4.43 -25.08
N LYS A 31 -18.72 3.42 -25.92
CA LYS A 31 -18.60 2.04 -25.49
C LYS A 31 -17.21 1.83 -24.88
N VAL A 32 -17.08 2.10 -23.59
CA VAL A 32 -15.83 1.87 -22.86
C VAL A 32 -15.78 0.41 -22.43
N SER A 33 -14.68 -0.28 -22.73
CA SER A 33 -14.44 -1.61 -22.16
C SER A 33 -14.43 -1.50 -20.64
N LYS A 34 -15.25 -2.31 -19.97
CA LYS A 34 -15.23 -2.38 -18.51
C LYS A 34 -13.80 -2.67 -18.07
N ILE A 35 -13.33 -1.93 -17.06
CA ILE A 35 -12.05 -2.21 -16.43
C ILE A 35 -12.07 -3.66 -15.96
N ASN A 36 -11.10 -4.45 -16.41
CA ASN A 36 -10.89 -5.77 -15.85
C ASN A 36 -10.27 -5.59 -14.47
N SER A 37 -11.08 -5.74 -13.41
CA SER A 37 -10.66 -5.52 -12.03
C SER A 37 -9.43 -6.36 -11.67
N ALA A 38 -9.36 -7.62 -12.11
CA ALA A 38 -8.23 -8.49 -11.83
C ALA A 38 -6.93 -7.95 -12.47
N GLN A 39 -7.01 -7.48 -13.73
CA GLN A 39 -5.87 -6.87 -14.41
C GLN A 39 -5.46 -5.54 -13.78
N PHE A 40 -6.43 -4.71 -13.40
CA PHE A 40 -6.17 -3.43 -12.73
C PHE A 40 -5.48 -3.62 -11.39
N TYR A 41 -6.01 -4.47 -10.50
CA TYR A 41 -5.39 -4.73 -9.20
C TYR A 41 -4.02 -5.39 -9.34
N LYS A 42 -3.85 -6.31 -10.31
CA LYS A 42 -2.53 -6.90 -10.60
C LYS A 42 -1.54 -5.85 -11.09
N SER A 43 -1.95 -4.94 -11.98
CA SER A 43 -1.11 -3.84 -12.47
C SER A 43 -0.75 -2.85 -11.35
N LEU A 44 -1.71 -2.54 -10.47
CA LEU A 44 -1.49 -1.68 -9.31
C LEU A 44 -0.52 -2.31 -8.32
N ALA A 45 -0.71 -3.59 -7.98
CA ALA A 45 0.19 -4.33 -7.11
C ALA A 45 1.60 -4.43 -7.69
N ASN A 46 1.73 -4.70 -9.00
CA ASN A 46 3.02 -4.71 -9.68
C ASN A 46 3.69 -3.33 -9.66
N ASN A 47 2.92 -2.25 -9.86
CA ASN A 47 3.44 -0.88 -9.81
C ASN A 47 3.92 -0.51 -8.40
N LEU A 48 3.13 -0.83 -7.37
CA LEU A 48 3.50 -0.62 -5.98
C LEU A 48 4.73 -1.43 -5.61
N LYS A 49 4.80 -2.71 -5.99
CA LYS A 49 5.96 -3.58 -5.78
C LYS A 49 7.20 -3.03 -6.48
N SER A 50 7.08 -2.57 -7.73
CA SER A 50 8.18 -1.94 -8.45
C SER A 50 8.69 -0.71 -7.71
N ARG A 51 7.80 0.14 -7.19
CA ARG A 51 8.18 1.37 -6.47
C ARG A 51 8.74 1.11 -5.07
N MET A 52 8.22 0.11 -4.36
CA MET A 52 8.76 -0.35 -3.08
C MET A 52 10.12 -1.02 -3.22
N MET A 53 10.35 -1.78 -4.30
CA MET A 53 11.63 -2.47 -4.52
C MET A 53 12.69 -1.59 -5.17
N THR A 54 12.32 -0.43 -5.74
CA THR A 54 13.26 0.57 -6.26
C THR A 54 13.70 1.60 -5.23
N SER A 55 13.71 1.27 -3.93
CA SER A 55 14.32 2.16 -2.91
C SER A 55 15.81 2.45 -3.17
N SER A 56 16.43 1.78 -4.15
CA SER A 56 17.61 2.32 -4.85
C SER A 56 17.23 3.59 -5.61
N SER A 57 17.13 4.70 -4.88
CA SER A 57 17.03 6.05 -5.44
C SER A 57 18.09 6.23 -6.52
N SER A 58 17.69 6.67 -7.71
CA SER A 58 18.63 7.08 -8.77
C SER A 58 19.55 8.24 -8.34
N ASN A 59 19.21 8.91 -7.24
CA ASN A 59 20.04 9.87 -6.54
C ASN A 59 20.53 9.25 -5.23
N VAL A 60 21.64 8.53 -5.27
CA VAL A 60 22.34 8.06 -4.06
C VAL A 60 23.00 9.28 -3.41
N SER A 61 22.83 9.44 -2.10
CA SER A 61 23.50 10.52 -1.36
C SER A 61 25.01 10.39 -1.54
N ARG A 62 25.67 11.50 -1.93
CA ARG A 62 27.15 11.57 -1.95
C ARG A 62 27.75 11.60 -0.54
N ASN A 63 26.92 11.81 0.48
CA ASN A 63 27.33 11.75 1.88
C ASN A 63 27.28 10.30 2.36
N GLU A 64 28.44 9.77 2.74
CA GLU A 64 28.64 8.38 3.17
C GLU A 64 27.71 7.98 4.33
N LYS A 65 27.51 8.88 5.31
CA LYS A 65 26.66 8.61 6.47
C LYS A 65 25.20 8.41 6.04
N ASN A 66 24.69 9.32 5.22
CA ASN A 66 23.31 9.23 4.71
C ASN A 66 23.11 7.97 3.85
N ARG A 67 24.13 7.54 3.12
CA ARG A 67 24.08 6.30 2.33
C ARG A 67 23.97 5.07 3.23
N GLN A 68 24.81 4.99 4.27
CA GLN A 68 24.76 3.90 5.25
C GLN A 68 23.43 3.86 6.01
N ASP A 69 22.90 5.03 6.39
CA ASP A 69 21.61 5.14 7.08
C ASP A 69 20.45 4.67 6.19
N ASN A 70 20.48 5.01 4.89
CA ASN A 70 19.51 4.52 3.90
C ASN A 70 19.59 3.00 3.70
N ASP A 71 20.80 2.45 3.56
CA ASP A 71 21.01 1.01 3.41
C ASP A 71 20.53 0.24 4.65
N LYS A 72 20.79 0.79 5.85
CA LYS A 72 20.29 0.22 7.11
C LYS A 72 18.77 0.25 7.19
N THR A 73 18.17 1.38 6.82
CA THR A 73 16.70 1.55 6.78
C THR A 73 16.06 0.55 5.82
N PHE A 74 16.65 0.38 4.65
CA PHE A 74 16.16 -0.56 3.64
C PHE A 74 16.27 -2.02 4.09
N LYS A 75 17.42 -2.43 4.66
CA LYS A 75 17.58 -3.77 5.22
C LYS A 75 16.58 -4.04 6.34
N ASN A 76 16.37 -3.08 7.24
CA ASN A 76 15.38 -3.17 8.31
C ASN A 76 13.96 -3.30 7.76
N LEU A 77 13.62 -2.58 6.68
CA LEU A 77 12.31 -2.70 6.04
C LEU A 77 12.08 -4.10 5.47
N LEU A 78 13.07 -4.66 4.76
CA LEU A 78 12.98 -6.03 4.23
C LEU A 78 12.81 -7.06 5.34
N ASP A 79 13.61 -6.95 6.41
CA ASP A 79 13.52 -7.83 7.58
C ASP A 79 12.14 -7.73 8.26
N ASN A 80 11.59 -6.52 8.41
CA ASN A 80 10.26 -6.33 8.97
C ASN A 80 9.14 -6.91 8.09
N ILE A 81 9.29 -6.83 6.76
CA ILE A 81 8.33 -7.45 5.82
C ILE A 81 8.34 -8.97 5.95
N GLU A 82 9.51 -9.60 6.13
CA GLU A 82 9.59 -11.05 6.35
C GLU A 82 8.84 -11.50 7.61
N LYS A 83 8.80 -10.64 8.63
CA LYS A 83 8.08 -10.88 9.90
C LYS A 83 6.57 -10.72 9.79
N LEU A 84 6.03 -10.24 8.66
CA LEU A 84 4.58 -10.31 8.40
C LEU A 84 4.09 -11.75 8.19
N ASN A 85 5.00 -12.69 7.90
CA ASN A 85 4.69 -14.10 7.82
C ASN A 85 4.92 -14.78 9.19
N PRO A 86 3.87 -15.30 9.85
CA PRO A 86 3.99 -15.96 11.16
C PRO A 86 4.95 -17.15 11.19
N LYS A 87 5.23 -17.78 10.04
CA LYS A 87 6.19 -18.88 9.94
C LYS A 87 7.64 -18.46 10.20
N ASN A 88 7.93 -17.17 10.08
CA ASN A 88 9.26 -16.60 10.27
C ASN A 88 9.44 -16.03 11.70
N TRP A 89 8.47 -16.25 12.59
CA TRP A 89 8.55 -15.72 13.95
C TRP A 89 9.51 -16.56 14.79
N PRO A 90 10.25 -15.92 15.71
CA PRO A 90 11.17 -16.63 16.59
C PRO A 90 10.39 -17.58 17.49
N LEU A 91 10.85 -18.84 17.52
CA LEU A 91 10.29 -19.91 18.33
C LEU A 91 11.26 -20.25 19.46
N SER A 92 10.72 -20.43 20.66
CA SER A 92 11.42 -20.99 21.80
C SER A 92 11.84 -22.44 21.50
N ASN A 93 12.73 -22.98 22.34
CA ASN A 93 13.17 -24.38 22.26
C ASN A 93 12.01 -25.40 22.28
N ASP A 94 10.87 -25.04 22.88
CA ASP A 94 9.65 -25.86 22.96
C ASP A 94 8.70 -25.67 21.76
N GLY A 95 9.14 -24.98 20.70
CA GLY A 95 8.36 -24.74 19.47
C GLY A 95 7.23 -23.72 19.61
N GLN A 96 7.15 -23.02 20.73
CA GLN A 96 6.20 -21.92 20.97
C GLN A 96 6.80 -20.59 20.52
N ILE A 97 5.97 -19.60 20.18
CA ILE A 97 6.45 -18.25 19.86
C ILE A 97 7.15 -17.64 21.09
N GLU A 98 8.41 -17.19 20.95
CA GLU A 98 9.19 -16.63 22.07
C GLU A 98 8.52 -15.41 22.73
N ASN A 99 7.93 -14.55 21.90
CA ASN A 99 7.24 -13.36 22.34
C ASN A 99 5.92 -13.19 21.58
N ILE A 100 4.79 -13.35 22.29
CA ILE A 100 3.45 -13.22 21.71
C ILE A 100 3.15 -11.84 21.12
N GLN A 101 3.89 -10.80 21.54
CA GLN A 101 3.76 -9.43 21.02
C GLN A 101 4.67 -9.16 19.82
N PHE A 102 5.49 -10.13 19.38
CA PHE A 102 6.46 -9.95 18.30
C PHE A 102 5.80 -9.47 17.01
N GLY A 103 4.68 -10.08 16.61
CA GLY A 103 3.95 -9.68 15.40
C GLY A 103 3.42 -8.25 15.48
N ASP A 104 2.78 -7.91 16.60
CA ASP A 104 2.20 -6.58 16.85
C ASP A 104 3.27 -5.47 16.84
N TYR A 105 4.44 -5.71 17.46
CA TYR A 105 5.56 -4.77 17.42
C TYR A 105 6.03 -4.48 15.98
N ASN A 106 6.23 -5.53 15.19
CA ASN A 106 6.72 -5.39 13.81
C ASN A 106 5.68 -4.73 12.89
N ILE A 107 4.39 -5.03 13.08
CA ILE A 107 3.30 -4.38 12.34
C ILE A 107 3.22 -2.89 12.67
N ARG A 108 3.27 -2.49 13.96
CA ARG A 108 3.29 -1.06 14.32
C ARG A 108 4.50 -0.33 13.75
N ASN A 109 5.67 -0.96 13.76
CA ASN A 109 6.88 -0.38 13.20
C ASN A 109 6.75 -0.15 11.67
N LEU A 110 6.13 -1.10 10.96
CA LEU A 110 5.82 -0.94 9.54
C LEU A 110 4.79 0.17 9.30
N CYS A 111 3.71 0.24 10.10
CA CYS A 111 2.73 1.31 9.98
C CYS A 111 3.36 2.70 10.17
N GLN A 112 4.24 2.86 11.16
CA GLN A 112 5.00 4.10 11.35
C GLN A 112 5.89 4.44 10.16
N GLN A 113 6.61 3.45 9.61
CA GLN A 113 7.47 3.66 8.44
C GLN A 113 6.70 4.05 7.19
N PHE A 114 5.49 3.49 7.00
CA PHE A 114 4.63 3.81 5.86
C PHE A 114 3.69 5.00 6.11
N GLN A 115 3.73 5.61 7.29
CA GLN A 115 2.83 6.68 7.70
C GLN A 115 1.35 6.29 7.53
N ILE A 116 1.02 5.08 7.98
CA ILE A 116 -0.34 4.54 8.00
C ILE A 116 -0.88 4.72 9.41
N ASP A 117 -1.84 5.63 9.57
CA ASP A 117 -2.60 5.88 10.80
C ASP A 117 -3.64 4.78 11.06
#